data_AF-A0AAE3ZKS2-F1
#
_entry.id   AF-A0AAE3ZKS2-F1
#
_cell.length_a   1.000
_cell.length_b   1.000
_cell.length_c   1.000
_cell.angle_alpha   90.00
_cell.angle_beta   90.00
_cell.angle_gamma   90.00
#
_symmetry.space_group_name_H-M   'P 1'
#
loop_
_entity.id
_entity.type
_entity.pdbx_description
1 polymer ?
#
loop_
_entity_poly.entity_id
_entity_poly.type
_entity_poly.pdbx_seq_one_letter_code
_entity_poly.pdbx_strand_id
1 'polypeptide(L)' 'MDEVEGKVKNDHTQWKRSTRCKAADCVEVSLNSGDGAAVRDTKQYPESPTLNFTAEAWTHFVDRLKNDGR' A
#
# COMPACT_ATOMS: atom_id res chain seq x y z
N MET A 1 -24.50 28.91 -4.34
CA MET A 1 -24.02 28.23 -3.11
C MET A 1 -23.64 26.85 -3.59
N ASP A 2 -22.46 26.83 -4.19
CA ASP A 2 -22.03 25.80 -5.12
C ASP A 2 -21.23 24.79 -4.32
N GLU A 3 -21.91 23.72 -3.91
CA GLU A 3 -21.27 22.59 -3.26
C GLU A 3 -20.56 21.77 -4.34
N VAL A 4 -19.29 22.07 -4.54
CA VAL A 4 -18.35 21.31 -5.36
C VAL A 4 -18.14 19.93 -4.71
N GLU A 5 -19.02 18.98 -5.00
CA GLU A 5 -18.80 17.57 -4.70
C GLU A 5 -17.75 17.04 -5.70
N GLY A 6 -16.49 17.25 -5.34
CA GLY A 6 -15.33 16.79 -6.07
C GLY A 6 -15.34 15.27 -6.18
N LYS A 7 -15.77 14.79 -7.35
CA LYS A 7 -15.48 13.50 -7.97
C LYS A 7 -14.20 12.87 -7.38
N VAL A 8 -14.35 11.96 -6.42
CA VAL A 8 -13.22 11.20 -5.85
C VAL A 8 -12.61 10.44 -7.02
N LYS A 9 -11.43 10.90 -7.45
CA LYS A 9 -10.67 10.29 -8.54
C LYS A 9 -10.48 8.83 -8.17
N ASN A 10 -10.85 7.92 -9.08
CA ASN A 10 -10.54 6.50 -8.97
C ASN A 10 -9.08 6.38 -8.54
N ASP A 11 -8.85 5.96 -7.31
CA ASP A 11 -7.51 5.76 -6.82
C ASP A 11 -7.05 4.44 -7.43
N HIS A 12 -6.37 4.51 -8.58
CA HIS A 12 -5.78 3.33 -9.24
C HIS A 12 -4.65 2.70 -8.40
N THR A 13 -4.40 3.24 -7.20
CA THR A 13 -3.69 2.61 -6.09
C THR A 13 -4.49 1.38 -5.63
N GLN A 14 -4.46 0.32 -6.45
CA GLN A 14 -5.07 -0.97 -6.10
C GLN A 14 -4.30 -1.53 -4.91
N TRP A 15 -4.81 -1.31 -3.71
CA TRP A 15 -4.31 -1.89 -2.48
C TRP A 15 -4.54 -3.40 -2.53
N LYS A 16 -3.46 -4.16 -2.34
CA LYS A 16 -3.47 -5.62 -2.30
C LYS A 16 -3.17 -6.08 -0.89
N ARG A 17 -4.10 -6.85 -0.34
CA ARG A 17 -3.96 -7.59 0.91
C ARG A 17 -3.70 -9.07 0.60
N SER A 18 -2.86 -9.73 1.39
CA SER A 18 -2.63 -11.17 1.25
C SER A 18 -3.91 -11.97 1.55
N THR A 19 -4.23 -12.96 0.69
CA THR A 19 -5.35 -13.89 0.90
C THR A 19 -5.16 -14.81 2.11
N ARG A 20 -3.92 -14.93 2.60
CA ARG A 20 -3.60 -15.70 3.80
C ARG A 20 -3.81 -14.91 5.09
N CYS A 21 -4.05 -13.61 4.99
CA CYS A 21 -4.30 -12.78 6.16
C CYS A 21 -5.78 -12.80 6.54
N LYS A 22 -6.08 -13.41 7.70
CA LYS A 22 -7.45 -13.66 8.18
C LYS A 22 -7.85 -12.79 9.38
N ALA A 23 -6.92 -12.05 9.96
CA ALA A 23 -7.11 -11.26 11.18
C ALA A 23 -6.93 -9.75 10.92
N ALA A 24 -7.02 -8.93 11.95
CA ALA A 24 -6.94 -7.47 11.83
C ALA A 24 -5.51 -6.93 11.57
N ASP A 25 -4.47 -7.74 11.77
CA ASP A 25 -3.07 -7.31 11.74
C ASP A 25 -2.40 -7.43 10.35
N CYS A 26 -3.15 -7.23 9.28
CA CYS A 26 -2.64 -7.34 7.92
C CYS A 26 -1.91 -6.07 7.47
N VAL A 27 -1.06 -6.25 6.47
CA VAL A 27 -0.48 -5.17 5.69
C VAL A 27 -1.10 -5.19 4.30
N GLU A 28 -1.40 -4.01 3.77
CA GLU A 28 -1.79 -3.77 2.40
C GLU A 28 -0.67 -3.04 1.66
N VAL A 29 -0.48 -3.40 0.39
CA VAL A 29 0.54 -2.79 -0.47
C VAL A 29 -0.10 -2.32 -1.75
N SER A 30 0.29 -1.14 -2.24
CA SER A 30 0.00 -0.72 -3.60
C SER A 30 1.26 -0.40 -4.36
N LEU A 31 1.36 -0.90 -5.59
CA LEU A 31 2.55 -0.78 -6.46
C LEU A 31 2.39 0.29 -7.55
N ASN A 32 1.27 1.03 -7.55
CA ASN A 32 0.96 2.03 -8.58
C ASN A 32 1.04 3.47 -8.05
N SER A 33 1.51 3.67 -6.83
CA SER A 33 1.75 5.00 -6.27
C SER A 33 3.09 5.53 -6.78
N GLY A 34 3.07 6.31 -7.87
CA GLY A 34 4.22 7.11 -8.34
C GLY A 34 5.53 6.31 -8.48
N ASP A 35 5.51 5.26 -9.29
CA ASP A 35 6.62 4.34 -9.60
C ASP A 35 7.17 3.52 -8.43
N GLY A 36 6.61 3.64 -7.23
CA GLY A 36 7.10 2.99 -6.02
C GLY A 36 6.11 2.01 -5.38
N ALA A 37 6.22 1.88 -4.07
CA ALA A 37 5.26 1.12 -3.28
C ALA A 37 4.74 1.94 -2.10
N ALA A 38 3.43 1.89 -1.89
CA ALA A 38 2.77 2.39 -0.70
C ALA A 38 2.40 1.21 0.20
N VAL A 39 2.64 1.34 1.51
CA VAL A 39 2.39 0.29 2.51
C VAL A 39 1.61 0.88 3.67
N ARG A 40 0.57 0.19 4.11
CA ARG A 40 -0.21 0.54 5.31
C ARG A 40 -0.69 -0.71 6.05
N ASP A 41 -0.97 -0.58 7.35
CA ASP A 41 -1.64 -1.63 8.11
C ASP A 41 -3.17 -1.51 8.01
N THR A 42 -3.88 -2.62 8.21
CA THR A 42 -5.35 -2.66 8.16
C THR A 42 -6.03 -2.27 9.47
N LYS A 43 -5.31 -2.13 10.59
CA LYS A 43 -5.92 -1.93 11.91
C LYS A 43 -6.51 -0.54 12.05
N GLN A 44 -5.83 0.44 11.48
CA GLN A 44 -6.21 1.85 11.57
C GLN A 44 -6.92 2.36 10.31
N TYR A 45 -7.34 1.47 9.40
CA TYR A 45 -8.02 1.89 8.18
C TYR A 45 -9.35 2.57 8.54
N PRO A 46 -9.70 3.73 7.94
CA PRO A 46 -9.05 4.40 6.81
C PRO A 46 -7.95 5.42 7.15
N GLU A 47 -7.68 5.67 8.43
CA GLU A 47 -6.73 6.67 8.91
C GLU A 47 -5.27 6.17 8.99
N SER A 48 -5.01 4.93 8.56
CA SER A 48 -3.68 4.33 8.64
C SER A 48 -2.62 5.19 7.95
N PRO A 49 -1.50 5.50 8.62
CA PRO A 49 -0.39 6.18 7.97
C PRO A 49 0.15 5.33 6.83
N THR A 50 0.41 5.98 5.69
CA THR A 50 0.97 5.32 4.51
C THR A 50 2.47 5.58 4.43
N LEU A 51 3.25 4.51 4.42
CA LEU A 51 4.68 4.54 4.13
C LEU A 51 4.87 4.46 2.61
N ASN A 52 5.56 5.43 2.02
CA ASN A 52 5.87 5.46 0.60
C ASN A 52 7.35 5.15 0.37
N PHE A 53 7.61 4.21 -0.52
CA PHE A 53 8.94 3.78 -0.94
C PHE A 53 9.15 4.14 -2.40
N THR A 54 10.38 4.48 -2.76
CA THR A 54 10.78 4.58 -4.17
C THR A 54 10.80 3.19 -4.82
N ALA A 55 10.74 3.14 -6.15
CA ALA A 55 10.86 1.90 -6.93
C ALA A 55 12.09 1.07 -6.52
N GLU A 56 13.24 1.74 -6.41
CA GLU A 56 14.53 1.16 -6.08
C GLU A 56 14.54 0.57 -4.67
N ALA A 57 14.10 1.35 -3.68
CA ALA A 57 14.06 0.91 -2.29
C ALA A 57 13.13 -0.30 -2.11
N TRP A 58 11.97 -0.30 -2.79
CA TRP A 58 11.03 -1.42 -2.74
C TRP A 58 11.61 -2.69 -3.38
N THR A 59 12.24 -2.55 -4.56
CA THR A 59 12.89 -3.67 -5.25
C THR A 59 13.98 -4.29 -4.37
N HIS A 60 14.88 -3.47 -3.83
CA HIS A 60 15.94 -3.93 -2.94
C HIS A 60 15.38 -4.60 -1.69
N PHE A 61 14.33 -4.04 -1.07
CA PHE A 61 13.66 -4.66 0.08
C PHE A 61 13.13 -6.07 -0.25
N VAL A 62 12.38 -6.22 -1.34
CA VAL A 62 11.81 -7.51 -1.74
C VAL A 62 12.89 -8.53 -2.11
N ASP A 63 13.94 -8.10 -2.82
CA ASP A 63 15.03 -8.99 -3.21
C ASP A 63 15.81 -9.48 -1.99
N ARG A 64 16.04 -8.61 -1.00
CA ARG A 64 16.63 -9.04 0.28
C ARG A 64 15.76 -10.06 0.98
N LEU A 65 14.45 -9.88 1.07
CA LEU A 65 13.55 -10.86 1.69
C LEU A 65 13.56 -12.22 0.99
N LYS A 66 13.62 -12.26 -0.35
CA LYS A 66 13.68 -13.52 -1.12
C LYS A 66 15.00 -14.25 -0.91
N ASN A 67 16.10 -13.50 -0.81
CA ASN A 67 17.45 -14.06 -0.69
C ASN A 67 17.86 -14.37 0.77
N ASP A 68 17.18 -13.79 1.76
CA ASP A 68 17.42 -14.02 3.19
C ASP A 68 16.60 -15.20 3.76
N GLY A 69 15.86 -15.91 2.91
CA GLY A 69 15.09 -17.11 3.28
C GLY A 69 15.98 -18.29 3.67
N ARG A 70 16.51 -18.25 4.89
CA ARG A 70 17.00 -19.42 5.63
C ARG A 70 15.86 -20.27 6.16
#